data_AF-A0A075FMZ4-F1
#
_entry.id   AF-A0A075FMZ4-F1
#
_cell.length_a   1.000
_cell.length_b   1.000
_cell.length_c   1.000
_cell.angle_alpha   90.00
_cell.angle_beta   90.00
_cell.angle_gamma   90.00
#
_symmetry.space_group_name_H-M   'P 1'
#
loop_
_entity.id
_entity.type
_entity.pdbx_description
1 polymer ?
#
loop_
_entity_poly.entity_id
_entity_poly.type
_entity_poly.pdbx_seq_one_letter_code
_entity_poly.pdbx_strand_id
1 'polypeptide(L)'
;MSKLSLILAESSLELIPKEIQNHPSVLSHCKKLSKTASRVLLDNSWHYAAMKGIENEMKRGRPDLVYFSMLEACSTPLYFEKKFQFTFIL
;
A
#
# COMPACT_ATOMS: atom_id res chain seq x y z
N MET A 1 2.51 -12.31 29.95
CA MET A 1 2.02 -12.99 28.73
C MET A 1 2.76 -12.44 27.53
N SER A 2 3.26 -13.30 26.63
CA SER A 2 3.93 -12.88 25.40
C SER A 2 2.91 -12.29 24.41
N LYS A 3 3.29 -11.20 23.73
CA LYS A 3 2.52 -10.62 22.62
C LYS A 3 2.91 -11.33 21.32
N LEU A 4 1.95 -11.50 20.41
CA LEU A 4 2.20 -11.98 19.06
C LEU A 4 2.57 -10.79 18.17
N SER A 5 3.65 -10.94 17.40
CA SER A 5 4.05 -9.96 16.39
C SER A 5 3.72 -10.48 15.00
N LEU A 6 2.94 -9.72 14.23
CA LEU A 6 2.72 -9.95 12.81
C LEU A 6 3.54 -8.95 12.00
N ILE A 7 4.45 -9.47 11.18
CA ILE A 7 5.32 -8.69 10.31
C ILE A 7 4.85 -8.89 8.86
N LEU A 8 4.43 -7.81 8.21
CA LEU A 8 4.16 -7.79 6.77
C LEU A 8 5.39 -7.21 6.06
N ALA A 9 6.26 -8.09 5.58
CA ALA A 9 7.49 -7.72 4.89
C ALA A 9 7.25 -7.43 3.40
N GLU A 10 8.09 -6.57 2.82
CA GLU A 10 7.96 -6.09 1.43
C GLU A 10 6.54 -5.58 1.16
N SER A 11 5.97 -4.86 2.14
CA SER A 11 4.62 -4.31 2.06
C SER A 11 4.58 -3.29 0.94
N SER A 12 3.79 -3.58 -0.10
CA SER A 12 3.62 -2.73 -1.27
C SER A 12 2.80 -1.45 -0.95
N LEU A 13 3.25 -0.67 0.02
CA LEU A 13 2.62 0.53 0.52
C LEU A 13 3.58 1.71 0.35
N GLU A 14 3.42 2.42 -0.75
CA GLU A 14 4.23 3.59 -1.08
C GLU A 14 3.38 4.68 -1.74
N LEU A 15 3.89 5.91 -1.72
CA LEU A 15 3.31 7.01 -2.47
C LEU A 15 3.73 6.90 -3.94
N ILE A 16 3.00 7.57 -4.84
CA ILE A 16 3.36 7.57 -6.27
C ILE A 16 4.81 8.08 -6.45
N PRO A 17 5.71 7.26 -7.03
CA PRO A 17 7.11 7.60 -7.25
C PRO A 17 7.28 8.81 -8.16
N LYS A 18 8.31 9.64 -7.91
CA LYS A 18 8.53 10.91 -8.61
C LYS A 18 8.64 10.73 -10.13
N GLU A 19 9.23 9.61 -10.54
CA GLU A 19 9.50 9.28 -11.95
C GLU A 19 8.21 9.16 -12.77
N ILE A 20 7.09 8.79 -12.13
CA ILE A 20 5.82 8.52 -12.81
C ILE A 20 4.70 9.52 -12.49
N GLN A 21 4.96 10.55 -11.67
CA GLN A 21 3.92 11.50 -11.23
C GLN A 21 3.26 12.28 -12.38
N ASN A 22 3.99 12.52 -13.46
CA ASN A 22 3.49 13.28 -14.62
C ASN A 22 2.80 12.39 -15.67
N HIS A 23 2.68 11.08 -15.42
CA HIS A 23 2.04 10.17 -16.37
C HIS A 23 0.52 10.45 -16.48
N PRO A 24 -0.10 10.42 -17.67
CA PRO A 24 -1.51 10.74 -17.84
C PRO A 24 -2.49 9.94 -16.96
N SER A 25 -2.22 8.64 -16.74
CA SER A 25 -3.05 7.81 -15.85
C SER A 25 -2.99 8.26 -14.39
N VAL A 26 -1.82 8.67 -13.91
CA VAL A 26 -1.62 9.23 -12.57
C VAL A 26 -2.35 10.56 -12.43
N LEU A 27 -2.13 11.48 -13.37
CA LEU A 27 -2.76 12.81 -13.34
C LEU A 27 -4.29 12.71 -13.37
N SER A 28 -4.84 11.81 -14.19
CA SER A 28 -6.28 11.55 -14.27
C SER A 28 -6.84 11.04 -12.93
N HIS A 29 -6.16 10.10 -12.28
CA HIS A 29 -6.57 9.60 -10.98
C HIS A 29 -6.44 10.67 -9.88
N CYS A 30 -5.33 11.39 -9.85
CA CYS A 30 -5.08 12.48 -8.89
C CYS A 30 -6.13 13.59 -9.00
N LYS A 31 -6.55 13.94 -10.23
CA LYS A 31 -7.63 14.91 -10.47
C LYS A 31 -8.96 14.45 -9.88
N LYS A 32 -9.31 13.16 -10.00
CA LYS A 32 -10.53 12.60 -9.38
C LYS A 32 -10.50 12.66 -7.85
N LEU A 33 -9.31 12.50 -7.26
CA LEU A 33 -9.10 12.56 -5.81
C LEU A 33 -8.91 13.97 -5.26
N SER A 34 -8.79 15.00 -6.12
CA SER A 34 -8.40 16.36 -5.74
C SER A 34 -7.13 16.40 -4.88
N LYS A 35 -6.15 15.54 -5.21
CA LYS A 35 -4.88 15.39 -4.48
C LYS A 35 -3.69 15.50 -5.44
N THR A 36 -2.52 15.88 -4.90
CA THR A 36 -1.26 15.84 -5.65
C THR A 36 -0.73 14.40 -5.70
N ALA A 37 -0.04 14.02 -6.79
CA ALA A 37 0.50 12.66 -6.97
C ALA A 37 1.38 12.22 -5.80
N SER A 38 2.21 13.13 -5.28
CA SER A 38 3.03 12.92 -4.07
C SER A 38 2.27 12.56 -2.78
N ARG A 39 0.93 12.63 -2.77
CA ARG A 39 0.06 12.33 -1.61
C ARG A 39 -0.93 11.20 -1.89
N VAL A 40 -0.81 10.53 -3.03
CA VAL A 40 -1.66 9.41 -3.42
C VAL A 40 -0.83 8.13 -3.31
N LEU A 41 -1.45 7.05 -2.83
CA LEU A 41 -0.80 5.74 -2.80
C LEU A 41 -0.64 5.19 -4.22
N LEU A 42 0.49 4.54 -4.47
CA LEU A 42 0.66 3.76 -5.68
C LEU A 42 -0.30 2.56 -5.64
N ASP A 43 -1.08 2.40 -6.71
CA ASP A 43 -2.07 1.34 -6.86
C ASP A 43 -2.06 0.88 -8.32
N ASN A 44 -1.81 -0.39 -8.56
CA ASN A 44 -1.70 -0.96 -9.89
C ASN A 44 -3.04 -0.91 -10.65
N SER A 45 -4.18 -0.96 -9.97
CA SER A 45 -5.50 -0.89 -10.60
C SER A 45 -5.74 0.45 -11.28
N TRP A 46 -5.11 1.52 -10.78
CA TRP A 46 -5.20 2.86 -11.33
C TRP A 46 -3.97 3.26 -12.17
N HIS A 47 -2.78 2.81 -11.75
CA HIS A 47 -1.51 3.30 -12.26
C HIS A 47 -0.76 2.28 -13.13
N TYR A 48 -1.36 1.13 -13.47
CA TYR A 48 -0.71 0.08 -14.28
C TYR A 48 0.08 0.62 -15.48
N ALA A 49 -0.53 1.49 -16.29
CA ALA A 49 0.14 2.05 -17.46
C ALA A 49 1.38 2.90 -17.11
N ALA A 50 1.35 3.62 -15.99
CA ALA A 50 2.47 4.44 -15.51
C ALA A 50 3.57 3.60 -14.87
N MET A 51 3.22 2.45 -14.30
CA MET A 51 4.15 1.57 -13.60
C MET A 51 5.02 0.74 -14.54
N LYS A 52 4.67 0.66 -15.83
CA LYS A 52 5.43 -0.11 -16.81
C LYS A 52 6.90 0.32 -16.87
N GLY A 53 7.80 -0.60 -16.56
CA GLY A 53 9.25 -0.40 -16.66
C GLY A 53 9.89 0.29 -15.46
N ILE A 54 9.15 0.52 -14.36
CA ILE A 54 9.77 0.92 -13.09
C ILE A 54 10.44 -0.29 -12.43
N GLU A 55 11.46 -0.02 -11.61
CA GLU A 55 12.12 -1.06 -10.83
C GLU A 55 11.12 -1.80 -9.94
N ASN A 56 11.21 -3.14 -9.95
CA ASN A 56 10.36 -4.05 -9.18
C ASN A 56 8.85 -3.86 -9.40
N GLU A 57 8.41 -3.45 -10.60
CA GLU A 57 7.00 -3.21 -10.97
C GLU A 57 6.02 -4.25 -10.40
N MET A 58 6.35 -5.54 -10.51
CA MET A 58 5.49 -6.65 -10.09
C MET A 58 5.27 -6.75 -8.57
N LYS A 59 6.15 -6.15 -7.75
CA LYS A 59 6.05 -6.14 -6.29
C LYS A 59 5.41 -4.87 -5.73
N ARG A 60 5.03 -3.93 -6.59
CA ARG A 60 4.60 -2.57 -6.20
C ARG A 60 3.11 -2.34 -6.49
N GLY A 61 2.56 -1.26 -5.93
CA GLY A 61 1.18 -0.84 -6.17
C GLY A 61 0.07 -1.80 -5.73
N ARG A 62 0.29 -2.63 -4.70
CA ARG A 62 -0.70 -3.54 -4.10
C ARG A 62 -1.03 -3.21 -2.63
N PRO A 63 -1.52 -1.99 -2.34
CA PRO A 63 -1.90 -1.60 -0.98
C PRO A 63 -3.09 -2.43 -0.45
N ASP A 64 -3.87 -3.03 -1.34
CA ASP A 64 -4.99 -3.92 -1.01
C ASP A 64 -4.55 -5.13 -0.18
N LEU A 65 -3.39 -5.74 -0.49
CA LEU A 65 -2.88 -6.90 0.24
C LEU A 65 -2.56 -6.56 1.70
N VAL A 66 -1.99 -5.38 1.93
CA VAL A 66 -1.70 -4.85 3.26
C VAL A 66 -3.00 -4.57 4.00
N TYR A 67 -3.96 -3.90 3.33
CA TYR A 67 -5.27 -3.59 3.89
C TYR A 67 -6.03 -4.85 4.33
N PHE A 68 -6.15 -5.86 3.47
CA PHE A 68 -6.84 -7.10 3.81
C PHE A 68 -6.15 -7.85 4.95
N SER A 69 -4.83 -7.95 4.92
CA SER A 69 -4.06 -8.61 5.98
C SER A 69 -4.28 -7.92 7.34
N MET A 70 -4.33 -6.59 7.36
CA MET A 70 -4.66 -5.82 8.57
C MET A 70 -6.10 -6.06 9.01
N LEU A 71 -7.06 -6.02 8.08
CA LEU A 71 -8.48 -6.19 8.38
C LEU A 71 -8.74 -7.53 9.06
N GLU A 72 -8.19 -8.61 8.49
CA GLU A 72 -8.29 -9.97 9.04
C GLU A 72 -7.66 -10.06 10.43
N ALA A 73 -6.43 -9.59 10.60
CA ALA A 73 -5.75 -9.67 11.89
C ALA A 73 -6.43 -8.83 12.98
N CYS A 74 -6.99 -7.66 12.63
CA CYS A 74 -7.78 -6.82 13.54
C CYS A 74 -9.14 -7.42 13.91
N SER A 75 -9.62 -8.44 13.19
CA SER A 75 -10.87 -9.14 13.51
C SER A 75 -10.70 -10.24 14.57
N THR A 76 -9.45 -10.58 14.92
CA THR A 76 -9.15 -11.70 15.83
C THR A 76 -9.34 -11.33 17.31
N PRO A 77 -9.65 -12.30 18.19
CA PRO A 77 -9.67 -12.08 19.65
C PRO A 77 -8.36 -11.50 20.20
N LEU A 78 -7.21 -11.89 19.64
CA LEU A 78 -5.90 -11.38 20.04
C LEU A 78 -5.78 -9.85 19.90
N TYR A 79 -6.38 -9.28 18.86
CA TYR A 79 -6.42 -7.83 18.66
C TYR A 79 -7.24 -7.15 19.76
N PHE A 80 -8.44 -7.66 20.06
CA PHE A 80 -9.30 -7.12 21.11
C PHE A 80 -8.68 -7.26 22.52
N GLU A 81 -7.91 -8.32 22.76
CA GLU A 81 -7.16 -8.53 24.00
C GLU A 81 -5.86 -7.70 24.11
N LYS A 82 -5.55 -6.86 23.12
CA LYS A 82 -4.31 -6.04 23.06
C LYS A 82 -3.02 -6.87 23.15
N LYS A 83 -3.06 -8.12 22.66
CA LYS A 83 -1.93 -9.05 22.61
C LYS A 83 -1.26 -9.12 21.23
N PHE A 84 -1.64 -8.22 20.33
CA PHE A 84 -1.23 -8.21 18.94
C PHE A 84 -0.39 -6.96 18.64
N GLN A 85 0.72 -7.12 17.92
CA GLN A 85 1.54 -6.02 17.42
C GLN A 85 1.76 -6.17 15.91
N PHE A 86 1.46 -5.12 15.15
CA PHE A 86 1.76 -5.03 13.73
C PHE A 86 3.11 -4.36 13.49
N THR A 87 3.82 -4.82 12.48
CA THR A 87 4.98 -4.12 11.91
C THR A 87 4.97 -4.29 10.41
N PHE A 88 5.12 -3.18 9.69
CA PHE A 88 5.23 -3.16 8.23
C PHE A 88 6.68 -2.87 7.88
N ILE A 89 7.25 -3.67 6.99
CA ILE A 89 8.54 -3.38 6.37
C ILE A 89 8.23 -3.05 4.92
N LEU A 90 8.45 -1.78 4.56
CA LEU A 90 8.23 -1.24 3.21
C LEU A 90 9.42 -1.56 2.30
#